data_AF-A0A9E1TRA1-F1
#
_entry.id   AF-A0A9E1TRA1-F1
#
_cell.length_a   1.000
_cell.length_b   1.000
_cell.length_c   1.000
_cell.angle_alpha   90.00
_cell.angle_beta   90.00
_cell.angle_gamma   90.00
#
_symmetry.space_group_name_H-M   'P 1'
#
loop_
_entity.id
_entity.type
_entity.pdbx_description
1 polymer ?
#
loop_
_entity_poly.entity_id
_entity_poly.type
_entity_poly.pdbx_seq_one_letter_code
_entity_poly.pdbx_strand_id
1 'polypeptide(L)' 'MVGRLGLLQLDSVQAVCRSHYLPVYSRLGVYDRDRLDDWLWQSGEMFETWSHEASIAPVELEPLLRWLKARA' A
#
# COMPACT_ATOMS: atom_id res chain seq x y z
N MET A 1 -0.60 11.10 0.90
CA MET A 1 -1.72 10.61 0.05
C MET A 1 -2.34 9.33 0.62
N VAL A 2 -1.55 8.26 0.85
CA VAL A 2 -2.10 6.98 1.36
C VAL A 2 -2.78 7.13 2.72
N GLY A 3 -2.33 8.03 3.60
CA GLY A 3 -3.06 8.34 4.84
C GLY A 3 -4.52 8.80 4.65
N ARG A 4 -4.89 9.36 3.48
CA ARG A 4 -6.30 9.66 3.14
C ARG A 4 -7.00 8.50 2.41
N LEU A 5 -6.23 7.64 1.76
CA LEU A 5 -6.71 6.46 1.04
C LEU A 5 -6.96 5.28 2.00
N GLY A 6 -6.31 5.28 3.17
CA GLY A 6 -6.40 4.26 4.21
C GLY A 6 -5.50 3.06 3.94
N LEU A 7 -5.44 2.59 2.69
CA LEU A 7 -4.59 1.47 2.27
C LEU A 7 -4.29 1.50 0.76
N LEU A 8 -3.31 0.71 0.34
CA LEU A 8 -3.06 0.33 -1.05
C LEU A 8 -3.07 -1.19 -1.17
N GLN A 9 -3.89 -1.73 -2.07
CA GLN A 9 -3.91 -3.17 -2.33
C GLN A 9 -2.68 -3.59 -3.13
N LEU A 10 -2.09 -4.71 -2.74
CA LEU A 10 -1.03 -5.41 -3.47
C LEU A 10 -1.66 -6.49 -4.34
N ASP A 11 -1.11 -6.67 -5.53
CA ASP A 11 -1.49 -7.74 -6.43
C ASP A 11 -0.23 -8.42 -6.96
N SER A 12 -0.30 -9.75 -7.08
CA SER A 12 0.76 -10.59 -7.63
C SER A 12 0.72 -10.65 -9.16
N VAL A 13 -0.42 -10.32 -9.76
CA VAL A 13 -0.61 -10.31 -11.21
C VAL A 13 -0.40 -8.90 -11.76
N GLN A 14 0.42 -8.82 -12.81
CA GLN A 14 0.69 -7.60 -13.55
C GLN A 14 0.42 -7.83 -15.03
N ALA A 15 -0.61 -7.18 -15.58
CA ALA A 15 -0.82 -7.13 -17.03
C ALA A 15 -0.18 -5.88 -17.68
N VAL A 16 -0.13 -4.76 -16.95
CA VAL A 16 0.44 -3.48 -17.42
C VAL A 16 1.49 -2.98 -16.43
N CYS A 17 1.11 -2.76 -15.18
CA CYS A 17 1.99 -2.49 -14.05
C CYS A 17 1.42 -3.15 -12.79
N ARG A 18 2.17 -3.11 -11.69
CA ARG A 18 1.62 -3.49 -10.38
C ARG A 18 0.43 -2.58 -10.04
N SER A 19 -0.60 -3.15 -9.43
CA SER A 19 -1.88 -2.49 -9.17
C SER A 19 -1.72 -1.22 -8.32
N HIS A 20 -0.90 -1.25 -7.27
CA HIS A 20 -0.70 -0.11 -6.36
C HIS A 20 -0.12 1.15 -6.99
N TYR A 21 0.44 1.08 -8.21
CA TYR A 21 0.88 2.27 -8.94
C TYR A 21 -0.29 3.04 -9.59
N LEU A 22 -1.36 2.35 -9.98
CA LEU A 22 -2.48 2.96 -10.70
C LEU A 22 -3.28 3.96 -9.84
N PRO A 23 -3.64 3.67 -8.58
CA PRO A 23 -4.32 4.63 -7.71
C PRO A 23 -3.48 5.89 -7.43
N VAL A 24 -2.16 5.74 -7.38
CA VAL A 24 -1.22 6.86 -7.17
C VAL A 24 -1.18 7.73 -8.41
N TYR A 25 -1.01 7.12 -9.59
CA TYR A 25 -1.03 7.82 -10.88
C TYR A 25 -2.34 8.58 -11.09
N SER A 26 -3.49 7.94 -10.83
CA SER A 26 -4.81 8.56 -11.01
C SER A 26 -5.01 9.83 -10.17
N ARG A 27 -4.27 9.98 -9.06
CA ARG A 27 -4.39 11.11 -8.13
C ARG A 27 -3.33 12.18 -8.32
N LEU A 28 -2.10 11.77 -8.66
CA LEU A 28 -0.94 12.67 -8.73
C LEU A 28 -0.48 12.95 -10.17
N GLY A 29 -0.99 12.22 -11.17
CA GLY A 29 -0.44 12.23 -12.52
C GLY A 29 0.90 11.49 -12.56
N VAL A 30 1.83 11.95 -13.41
CA VAL A 30 3.19 11.40 -13.46
C VAL A 30 3.90 11.66 -12.12
N TYR A 31 4.46 10.60 -11.54
CA TYR A 31 5.20 10.66 -10.27
C TYR A 31 6.43 9.75 -10.33
N ASP A 32 7.36 10.00 -9.41
CA ASP A 32 8.56 9.19 -9.23
C ASP A 32 8.20 7.88 -8.52
N ARG A 33 8.31 6.76 -9.24
CA ARG A 33 7.98 5.43 -8.73
C ARG A 33 9.00 4.91 -7.73
N ASP A 34 10.27 5.27 -7.89
CA ASP A 34 11.33 4.82 -6.99
C ASP A 34 11.13 5.49 -5.62
N ARG A 35 10.77 6.78 -5.62
CA ARG A 35 10.40 7.48 -4.39
C ARG A 35 9.17 6.89 -3.71
N LEU A 36 8.18 6.42 -4.48
CA LEU A 36 7.03 5.71 -3.91
C LEU A 36 7.48 4.38 -3.30
N ASP A 37 8.30 3.60 -4.00
CA ASP A 37 8.76 2.30 -3.51
C ASP A 37 9.64 2.47 -2.25
N ASP A 38 10.57 3.41 -2.23
CA ASP A 38 11.35 3.74 -1.02
C ASP A 38 10.44 4.12 0.15
N TRP A 39 9.41 4.92 -0.11
CA TRP A 39 8.46 5.29 0.93
C TRP A 39 7.60 4.12 1.40
N LEU A 40 7.14 3.24 0.51
CA LEU A 40 6.32 2.08 0.89
C LEU A 40 7.12 1.02 1.65
N TRP A 41 8.40 0.83 1.31
CA TRP A 41 9.17 -0.33 1.75
C TRP A 41 10.31 -0.02 2.73
N GLN A 42 10.82 1.21 2.76
CA GLN A 42 12.01 1.58 3.53
C GLN A 42 11.77 2.66 4.59
N SER A 43 10.66 3.40 4.51
CA SER A 43 10.38 4.52 5.43
C SER A 43 10.09 4.09 6.87
N GLY A 44 9.58 2.87 7.06
CA GLY A 44 9.03 2.42 8.34
C GLY A 44 7.66 3.04 8.70
N GLU A 45 7.10 3.89 7.83
CA GLU A 45 5.78 4.53 8.01
C GLU A 45 4.63 3.65 7.52
N MET A 46 4.95 2.54 6.85
CA MET A 46 3.99 1.67 6.19
C MET A 46 4.20 0.22 6.64
N PHE A 47 3.13 -0.57 6.69
CA PHE A 47 3.21 -1.99 7.04
C PHE A 47 2.29 -2.84 6.16
N GLU A 48 2.67 -4.10 5.97
CA GLU A 48 1.86 -5.09 5.25
C GLU A 48 0.81 -5.76 6.14
N THR A 49 -0.42 -5.78 5.64
CA THR A 49 -1.60 -6.32 6.30
C THR A 49 -2.49 -7.09 5.33
N TRP A 50 -3.30 -7.99 5.85
CA TRP A 50 -4.38 -8.66 5.12
C TRP A 50 -5.71 -7.93 5.35
N SER A 51 -5.73 -6.63 5.04
CA SER A 51 -6.93 -5.79 5.16
C SER A 51 -7.69 -5.80 3.85
N HIS A 52 -8.92 -6.33 3.84
CA HIS A 52 -9.66 -6.76 2.65
C HIS A 52 -8.94 -7.93 1.90
N GLU A 53 -7.71 -7.71 1.45
CA GLU A 53 -6.72 -8.71 0.97
C GLU A 53 -5.28 -8.22 1.24
N ALA A 54 -4.26 -8.77 0.57
CA ALA A 54 -2.87 -8.31 0.68
C ALA A 54 -2.78 -6.80 0.38
N SER A 55 -2.36 -6.02 1.38
CA SER A 55 -2.38 -4.55 1.32
C SER A 55 -1.24 -3.94 2.13
N ILE A 56 -0.86 -2.72 1.77
CA ILE A 56 -0.02 -1.84 2.59
C ILE A 56 -0.89 -0.76 3.22
N ALA A 57 -0.71 -0.53 4.51
CA ALA A 57 -1.41 0.53 5.25
C ALA A 57 -0.41 1.36 6.09
N PRO A 58 -0.78 2.60 6.46
CA PRO A 58 0.02 3.41 7.39
C PRO A 58 0.20 2.69 8.73
N VAL A 59 1.40 2.77 9.31
CA VAL A 59 1.77 2.06 10.54
C VAL A 59 0.90 2.45 11.74
N GLU A 60 0.29 3.64 11.73
CA GLU A 60 -0.64 4.09 12.76
C GLU A 60 -1.91 3.23 12.84
N LEU A 61 -2.24 2.51 11.76
CA LEU A 61 -3.36 1.56 11.71
C LEU A 61 -2.98 0.15 12.19
N GLU A 62 -1.69 -0.13 12.45
CA GLU A 62 -1.22 -1.44 12.90
C GLU A 62 -2.02 -1.97 14.11
N PRO A 63 -2.27 -1.19 15.19
CA PRO A 63 -2.97 -1.72 16.35
C PRO A 63 -4.41 -2.15 16.07
N LEU A 64 -5.03 -1.56 15.06
CA LEU A 64 -6.41 -1.83 14.64
C LEU A 64 -6.49 -3.03 13.68
N LEU A 65 -5.46 -3.23 12.86
CA LEU A 65 -5.50 -4.16 11.73
C LEU A 65 -4.64 -5.42 11.91
N ARG A 66 -3.70 -5.45 12.86
CA ARG A 66 -2.76 -6.58 13.06
C ARG A 66 -3.42 -7.95 13.21
N TRP A 67 -4.66 -7.98 13.72
CA TRP A 67 -5.43 -9.20 13.93
C TRP A 67 -5.94 -9.83 12.63
N LEU A 68 -6.06 -9.06 11.55
CA LEU A 68 -6.48 -9.57 10.24
C LEU A 68 -5.37 -10.40 9.61
N LYS A 69 -4.12 -10.01 9.82
CA LYS A 69 -2.92 -10.76 9.38
C LYS A 69 -2.81 -12.14 10.04
N ALA A 70 -3.35 -12.32 11.24
CA ALA A 70 -3.34 -13.61 11.95
C ALA A 70 -4.39 -14.61 11.43
N ARG A 71 -5.27 -14.20 10.50
CA ARG A 71 -6.38 -15.00 9.98
C ARG A 71 -6.19 -15.47 8.53
N ALA A 72 -5.13 -15.01 7.86
CA ALA A 72 -4.75 -15.42 6.51
C ALA A 72 -3.70 -16.52 6.56
#